data_AF-A0A6V7K1L9-F1
#
_entry.id   AF-A0A6V7K1L9-F1
#
_cell.length_a   1.000
_cell.length_b   1.000
_cell.length_c   1.000
_cell.angle_alpha   90.00
_cell.angle_beta   90.00
_cell.angle_gamma   90.00
#
_symmetry.space_group_name_H-M   'P 1'
#
loop_
_entity.id
_entity.type
_entity.pdbx_description
1 polymer ?
#
loop_
_entity_poly.entity_id
_entity_poly.type
_entity_poly.pdbx_seq_one_letter_code
_entity_poly.pdbx_strand_id
1 'polypeptide(L)'
;NILADVWHKKVEVLQEATWTELQQRVGPDRLPKLLLRLAPLRSINPRVLEDLFFAGLIGRVSVASVVPYILGMQDCKNESEVQMG
;
A
#
# COMPACT_ATOMS: atom_id res chain seq x y z
N ASN A 1 3.34 -8.99 -22.96
CA ASN A 1 3.24 -9.97 -21.84
C ASN A 1 1.84 -9.81 -21.28
N ILE A 2 0.89 -10.67 -21.65
CA ILE A 2 -0.55 -10.47 -21.42
C ILE A 2 -0.88 -10.29 -19.92
N LEU A 3 -0.17 -11.00 -19.04
CA LEU A 3 -0.33 -10.86 -17.59
C LEU A 3 0.07 -9.46 -17.11
N ALA A 4 1.16 -8.89 -17.65
CA ALA A 4 1.57 -7.53 -17.30
C ALA A 4 0.50 -6.50 -17.71
N ASP A 5 -0.11 -6.65 -18.89
CA ASP A 5 -1.18 -5.75 -19.37
C ASP A 5 -2.43 -5.79 -18.48
N VAL A 6 -2.80 -6.97 -17.97
CA VAL A 6 -3.92 -7.11 -17.03
C VAL A 6 -3.62 -6.42 -15.70
N TRP A 7 -2.39 -6.58 -15.19
CA TRP A 7 -1.97 -5.92 -13.95
C TRP A 7 -1.87 -4.40 -14.10
N HIS A 8 -1.36 -3.89 -15.23
CA HIS A 8 -1.32 -2.46 -15.51
C HIS A 8 -2.71 -1.83 -15.49
N LYS A 9 -3.67 -2.44 -16.19
CA LYS A 9 -5.06 -1.96 -16.18
C LYS A 9 -5.68 -1.94 -14.79
N LYS A 10 -5.42 -2.98 -13.99
CA LYS A 10 -5.95 -3.05 -12.62
C LYS A 10 -5.35 -1.97 -11.72
N VAL A 11 -4.06 -1.67 -11.88
CA VAL A 11 -3.38 -0.59 -11.17
C VAL A 11 -3.93 0.77 -11.59
N GLU A 12 -4.15 1.01 -12.88
CA GLU A 12 -4.73 2.26 -13.39
C GLU A 12 -6.12 2.53 -12.79
N VAL A 13 -6.99 1.51 -12.74
CA VAL A 13 -8.32 1.64 -12.11
C VAL A 13 -8.21 2.04 -10.63
N LEU A 14 -7.28 1.44 -9.88
CA LEU A 14 -7.06 1.78 -8.47
C LEU A 14 -6.46 3.18 -8.30
N GLN A 15 -5.59 3.60 -9.22
CA GLN A 15 -5.03 4.96 -9.22
C GLN A 15 -6.11 6.01 -9.46
N GLU A 16 -7.02 5.78 -10.42
CA GLU A 16 -8.14 6.70 -10.70
C GLU A 16 -9.11 6.80 -9.51
N ALA A 17 -9.41 5.67 -8.86
CA ALA A 17 -10.22 5.67 -7.65
C ALA A 17 -9.56 6.46 -6.52
N THR A 18 -8.25 6.26 -6.31
CA THR A 18 -7.48 6.98 -5.29
C THR A 18 -7.39 8.47 -5.60
N TRP A 19 -7.24 8.85 -6.87
CA TRP A 19 -7.28 10.23 -7.31
C TRP A 19 -8.60 10.89 -6.94
N THR A 20 -9.72 10.24 -7.24
CA THR A 20 -11.06 10.76 -6.97
C THR A 20 -11.27 10.97 -5.47
N GLU A 21 -10.92 9.98 -4.65
CA GLU A 21 -10.98 10.08 -3.20
C GLU A 21 -10.10 11.21 -2.65
N LEU A 22 -8.85 11.31 -3.11
CA LEU A 22 -7.94 12.36 -2.67
C LEU A 22 -8.45 13.75 -3.07
N GLN A 23 -8.99 13.90 -4.27
CA GLN A 23 -9.58 15.15 -4.75
C GLN A 23 -10.76 15.57 -3.87
N GLN A 24 -11.65 14.64 -3.52
CA GLN A 24 -12.79 14.91 -2.65
C GLN A 24 -12.37 15.34 -1.24
N ARG A 25 -11.30 14.76 -0.69
CA ARG A 25 -10.85 15.06 0.68
C ARG A 25 -10.06 16.37 0.80
N VAL A 26 -9.23 16.69 -0.18
CA VAL A 26 -8.26 17.79 -0.07
C VAL A 26 -8.70 19.03 -0.87
N GLY A 27 -9.58 18.86 -1.85
CA GLY A 27 -10.07 19.93 -2.71
C GLY A 27 -9.12 20.28 -3.88
N PRO A 28 -9.61 21.04 -4.88
CA PRO A 28 -8.93 21.24 -6.15
C PRO A 28 -7.62 22.04 -6.04
N ASP A 29 -7.50 22.98 -5.10
CA ASP A 29 -6.32 23.85 -4.98
C ASP A 29 -5.13 23.17 -4.27
N ARG A 30 -5.42 22.19 -3.42
CA ARG A 30 -4.41 21.50 -2.60
C ARG A 30 -3.92 20.21 -3.26
N LEU A 31 -4.76 19.57 -4.08
CA LEU A 31 -4.42 18.33 -4.76
C LEU A 31 -3.14 18.45 -5.64
N PRO A 32 -2.99 19.45 -6.54
CA PRO A 32 -1.77 19.61 -7.33
C PRO A 32 -0.51 19.78 -6.48
N LYS A 33 -0.62 20.50 -5.36
CA LYS A 33 0.50 20.73 -4.43
C LYS A 33 0.94 19.43 -3.76
N LEU A 34 0.01 18.56 -3.41
CA LEU A 34 0.32 17.24 -2.83
C LEU A 34 0.97 16.32 -3.86
N LEU A 35 0.46 16.29 -5.09
CA LEU A 35 1.00 15.45 -6.17
C LEU A 35 2.46 15.82 -6.48
N LEU A 36 2.80 17.10 -6.48
CA LEU A 36 4.18 17.56 -6.65
C LEU A 36 5.11 17.10 -5.52
N ARG A 37 4.58 16.77 -4.33
CA ARG A 37 5.36 16.21 -3.21
C ARG A 37 5.53 14.69 -3.32
N LEU A 38 4.71 13.99 -4.12
CA LEU A 38 4.84 12.54 -4.30
C LEU A 38 6.14 12.13 -5.00
N ALA A 39 6.63 12.92 -5.96
CA ALA A 39 7.87 12.60 -6.65
C ALA A 39 9.10 12.61 -5.70
N PRO A 40 9.28 13.63 -4.84
CA PRO A 40 10.26 13.57 -3.76
C PRO A 40 10.05 12.40 -2.80
N LEU A 41 8.80 12.07 -2.44
CA LEU A 41 8.52 10.91 -1.57
C LEU A 41 9.00 9.59 -2.20
N ARG A 42 8.91 9.44 -3.53
CA ARG A 42 9.45 8.28 -4.24
C ARG A 42 10.98 8.20 -4.21
N SER A 43 11.67 9.33 -4.04
CA SER A 43 13.14 9.36 -3.93
C SER A 43 13.66 9.04 -2.52
N ILE A 44 12.78 8.90 -1.52
CA ILE A 44 13.19 8.52 -0.16
C ILE A 44 13.82 7.13 -0.20
N ASN A 45 14.92 6.97 0.54
CA ASN A 45 15.59 5.69 0.67
C ASN A 45 14.62 4.66 1.26
N PRO A 46 14.37 3.53 0.57
CA PRO A 46 13.42 2.52 1.03
C PRO A 46 13.76 2.00 2.42
N ARG A 47 15.04 1.95 2.82
CA ARG A 47 15.43 1.55 4.19
C ARG A 47 14.92 2.51 5.26
N VAL A 48 14.96 3.81 4.98
CA VAL A 48 14.43 4.83 5.91
C VAL A 48 12.90 4.68 6.03
N LEU A 49 12.23 4.35 4.93
CA LEU A 49 10.79 4.07 4.93
C LEU A 49 10.46 2.80 5.72
N GLU A 50 11.25 1.73 5.53
CA GLU A 50 11.15 0.48 6.29
C GLU A 50 11.32 0.74 7.80
N ASP A 51 12.35 1.49 8.19
CA ASP A 51 12.59 1.82 9.59
C ASP A 51 11.49 2.70 10.21
N LEU A 52 10.95 3.65 9.45
CA LEU A 52 9.93 4.58 9.95
C LEU A 52 8.55 3.93 10.12
N PHE A 53 8.16 3.06 9.18
CA PHE A 53 6.78 2.53 9.13
C PHE A 53 6.68 1.04 9.51
N PHE A 54 7.74 0.26 9.30
CA PHE A 54 7.67 -1.20 9.40
C PHE A 54 8.51 -1.77 10.55
N ALA A 55 9.59 -1.11 10.99
CA ALA A 55 10.44 -1.66 12.05
C ALA A 55 9.70 -1.93 13.38
N GLY A 56 8.65 -1.16 13.68
CA GLY A 56 7.79 -1.40 14.84
C GLY A 56 6.84 -2.60 14.69
N LEU A 57 6.59 -3.07 13.46
CA LEU A 57 5.67 -4.17 13.15
C LEU A 57 6.39 -5.49 12.88
N ILE A 58 7.47 -5.44 12.10
CA ILE A 58 8.20 -6.64 11.62
C ILE A 58 9.63 -6.73 12.17
N GLY A 59 10.03 -5.81 13.05
CA GLY A 59 11.41 -5.68 13.52
C GLY A 59 12.35 -5.15 12.45
N ARG A 60 13.66 -5.29 12.64
CA ARG A 60 14.70 -4.85 11.68
C ARG A 60 14.85 -5.81 10.48
N VAL A 61 13.74 -6.31 9.98
CA VAL A 61 13.66 -7.25 8.86
C VAL A 61 13.18 -6.48 7.64
N SER A 62 13.81 -6.70 6.47
CA SER A 62 13.41 -6.00 5.25
C SER A 62 12.03 -6.45 4.79
N VAL A 63 11.19 -5.52 4.36
CA VAL A 63 9.84 -5.80 3.86
C VAL A 63 9.89 -6.79 2.70
N ALA A 64 10.87 -6.65 1.80
CA ALA A 64 11.06 -7.54 0.66
C ALA A 64 11.21 -9.02 1.06
N SER A 65 11.76 -9.29 2.25
CA SER A 65 11.92 -10.65 2.76
C SER A 65 10.64 -11.20 3.40
N VAL A 66 9.73 -10.33 3.87
CA VAL A 66 8.49 -10.71 4.55
C VAL A 66 7.33 -10.89 3.56
N VAL A 67 7.30 -10.13 2.47
CA VAL A 67 6.22 -10.18 1.46
C VAL A 67 5.88 -11.61 0.99
N PRO A 68 6.84 -12.49 0.65
CA PRO A 68 6.52 -13.85 0.22
C PRO A 68 5.81 -14.68 1.29
N TYR A 69 6.14 -14.46 2.56
CA TYR A 69 5.50 -15.16 3.68
C TYR A 69 4.07 -14.67 3.88
N ILE A 70 3.83 -13.35 3.81
CA ILE A 70 2.48 -12.78 3.89
C ILE A 70 1.60 -13.30 2.76
N LEU A 71 2.12 -13.33 1.52
CA LEU A 71 1.37 -13.82 0.37
C LEU A 71 1.13 -15.35 0.41
N GLY A 72 1.94 -16.09 1.17
CA GLY A 72 1.78 -17.53 1.39
C GLY A 72 0.95 -17.89 2.62
N MET A 73 0.59 -16.90 3.46
CA MET A 73 -0.34 -17.13 4.58
C MET A 73 -1.72 -17.41 3.99
N GLN A 74 -2.32 -18.54 4.38
CA GLN A 74 -3.76 -18.74 4.17
C GLN A 74 -4.50 -17.68 4.98
N ASP A 75 -5.57 -17.11 4.41
CA ASP A 75 -6.39 -16.11 5.09
C ASP A 75 -6.62 -16.54 6.53
N CYS A 76 -6.22 -15.71 7.50
CA CYS A 76 -6.63 -15.89 8.90
C CYS A 76 -8.15 -15.66 8.94
N LYS A 77 -8.90 -16.68 8.54
CA LYS A 77 -10.35 -16.71 8.63
C LYS A 77 -10.69 -16.44 10.08
N ASN A 78 -11.31 -15.29 10.32
CA ASN A 78 -11.76 -14.78 11.61
C ASN A 78 -12.12 -15.92 12.58
N GLU A 79 -11.25 -16.19 13.56
CA GLU A 79 -11.67 -16.90 14.77
C GLU A 79 -12.53 -15.92 15.57
N SER A 80 -13.80 -15.82 15.19
CA SER A 80 -14.87 -15.17 15.95
C SER A 80 -16.12 -16.03 15.90
N GLU A 81 -15.93 -17.34 16.07
CA GLU A 81 -17.01 -18.31 16.25
C GLU A 81 -16.58 -19.38 17.26
N VAL A 82 -16.14 -18.96 18.45
CA VAL A 82 -16.05 -19.83 19.62
C VAL A 82 -16.51 -19.05 20.86
N GLN A 83 -17.45 -19.64 21.60
CA GLN A 83 -18.19 -19.13 22.78
C GLN A 83 -19.26 -18.07 22.45
N MET A 84 -20.57 -18.32 22.60
CA MET A 84 -21.25 -19.04 23.68
C MET A 84 -22.59 -19.58 23.16
N GLY A 85 -22.78 -20.90 23.27
CA GLY A 85 -24.10 -21.53 23.29
C GLY A 85 -24.65 -21.54 24.72
#